data_AF-A0A3P7FLV1-F1
#
_entry.id   AF-A0A3P7FLV1-F1
#
_cell.length_a   1.000
_cell.length_b   1.000
_cell.length_c   1.000
_cell.angle_alpha   90.00
_cell.angle_beta   90.00
_cell.angle_gamma   90.00
#
_symmetry.space_group_name_H-M   'P 1'
#
loop_
_entity.id
_entity.type
_entity.pdbx_description
1 polymer ?
#
loop_
_entity_poly.entity_id
_entity_poly.type
_entity_poly.pdbx_seq_one_letter_code
_entity_poly.pdbx_strand_id
1 'polypeptide(L)'
;MTIERAECLEKFCNQKIKICSLQHAVETTGKCTISDLKRLAQRIILELEVKGHEKIEDNVEQALREFQPIAVPFEQLKPKNIVKLKWEDVGGLKNVKKIITEVFIWPTKYPLLYRNISVRLGRGVLLHGPSGCGKTLICRTLAAQWDFNVISIKGPELLSNARVGSPCLIFFDEFDSLGPKRGESDTGVTDRVVNQLLTELDGVEGLDDVYIIGATNRIDLIDSSLLRPGRFDYIVKCELPNMEERMSILEIFCRGMSLKNADFEVIARATHGWTGADLKGLVTNAQLIAHKRIRGALGDKDVDFESTKYVMNQEDLLFAVKESQPNKNRNSSGSDRRPYISPGLFTTLA
;
A
#
# COMPACT_ATOMS: atom_id res chain seq x y z
N MET A 1 -4.41 -19.35 -22.35
CA MET A 1 -3.24 -19.37 -21.44
C MET A 1 -1.91 -19.54 -22.16
N THR A 2 -1.60 -20.65 -22.83
CA THR A 2 -0.28 -20.84 -23.51
C THR A 2 -0.08 -19.87 -24.69
N ILE A 3 -1.13 -19.65 -25.50
CA ILE A 3 -1.10 -18.76 -26.67
C ILE A 3 -0.93 -17.28 -26.24
N GLU A 4 -1.67 -16.82 -25.22
CA GLU A 4 -1.58 -15.44 -24.69
C GLU A 4 -0.19 -15.11 -24.11
N ARG A 5 0.50 -16.11 -23.54
CA ARG A 5 1.85 -15.94 -22.99
C ARG A 5 2.91 -15.80 -24.09
N ALA A 6 2.77 -16.55 -25.17
CA ALA A 6 3.63 -16.42 -26.35
C ALA A 6 3.48 -15.03 -26.99
N GLU A 7 2.24 -14.56 -27.16
CA GLU A 7 1.96 -13.20 -27.66
C GLU A 7 2.54 -12.10 -26.74
N CYS A 8 2.49 -12.29 -25.42
CA CYS A 8 3.11 -11.36 -24.48
C CYS A 8 4.64 -11.31 -24.65
N LEU A 9 5.30 -12.46 -24.73
CA LEU A 9 6.75 -12.55 -24.95
C LEU A 9 7.17 -11.92 -26.29
N GLU A 10 6.42 -12.18 -27.36
CA GLU A 10 6.66 -11.56 -28.67
C GLU A 10 6.54 -10.03 -28.63
N LYS A 11 5.54 -9.52 -27.89
CA LYS A 11 5.38 -8.07 -27.66
C LYS A 11 6.54 -7.48 -26.86
N PHE A 12 7.02 -8.18 -25.82
CA PHE A 12 8.14 -7.69 -25.01
C PHE A 12 9.49 -7.74 -25.75
N CYS A 13 9.67 -8.68 -26.68
CA CYS A 13 10.89 -8.83 -27.48
C CYS A 13 10.95 -7.91 -28.73
N ASN A 14 10.00 -6.99 -28.91
CA ASN A 14 10.03 -5.93 -29.95
C ASN A 14 10.34 -6.44 -31.37
N GLN A 15 9.79 -7.60 -31.78
CA GLN A 15 9.92 -8.16 -33.14
C GLN A 15 11.37 -8.34 -33.67
N LYS A 16 12.41 -8.22 -32.84
CA LYS A 16 13.81 -8.39 -33.28
C LYS A 16 14.25 -9.84 -33.45
N ILE A 17 13.40 -10.80 -33.09
CA ILE A 17 13.72 -12.23 -33.11
C ILE A 17 13.02 -12.86 -34.32
N LYS A 18 13.77 -13.23 -35.35
CA LYS A 18 13.28 -14.10 -36.42
C LYS A 18 13.02 -15.50 -35.84
N ILE A 19 11.75 -15.82 -35.67
CA ILE A 19 11.10 -17.12 -35.88
C ILE A 19 12.03 -18.33 -35.63
N CYS A 20 12.21 -18.73 -34.38
CA CYS A 20 12.31 -20.13 -33.93
C CYS A 20 12.45 -20.19 -32.38
N SER A 21 11.77 -21.17 -31.78
CA SER A 21 11.81 -21.66 -30.38
C SER A 21 11.27 -20.81 -29.20
N LEU A 22 10.49 -19.74 -29.40
CA LEU A 22 9.73 -19.12 -28.29
C LEU A 22 8.70 -20.07 -27.66
N GLN A 23 8.16 -21.02 -28.43
CA GLN A 23 7.24 -22.04 -27.92
C GLN A 23 7.90 -22.93 -26.85
N HIS A 24 9.17 -23.29 -27.04
CA HIS A 24 9.90 -24.09 -26.06
C HIS A 24 10.06 -23.32 -24.74
N ALA A 25 10.45 -22.05 -24.80
CA ALA A 25 10.56 -21.19 -23.62
C ALA A 25 9.22 -21.02 -22.87
N VAL A 26 8.09 -20.97 -23.59
CA VAL A 26 6.74 -20.86 -23.00
C VAL A 26 6.29 -22.16 -22.32
N GLU A 27 6.65 -23.31 -22.89
CA GLU A 27 6.34 -24.63 -22.32
C GLU A 27 7.15 -24.91 -21.04
N THR A 28 8.44 -24.55 -21.03
CA THR A 28 9.28 -24.70 -19.83
C THR A 28 8.86 -23.75 -18.70
N THR A 29 8.21 -22.63 -19.01
CA THR A 29 7.82 -21.57 -18.06
C THR A 29 6.35 -21.63 -17.62
N GLY A 30 5.75 -22.82 -17.56
CA GLY A 30 4.34 -23.02 -17.20
C GLY A 30 3.85 -22.36 -15.89
N LYS A 31 4.76 -22.07 -14.94
CA LYS A 31 4.47 -21.44 -13.64
C LYS A 31 4.77 -19.94 -13.53
N CYS A 32 5.23 -19.30 -14.61
CA CYS A 32 5.68 -17.90 -14.57
C CYS A 32 4.53 -16.87 -14.55
N THR A 33 4.73 -15.77 -13.82
CA THR A 33 3.89 -14.56 -13.85
C THR A 33 4.20 -13.67 -15.06
N ILE A 34 3.36 -12.67 -15.36
CA ILE A 34 3.62 -11.74 -16.48
C ILE A 34 4.92 -10.94 -16.24
N SER A 35 5.24 -10.62 -14.98
CA SER A 35 6.51 -10.00 -14.58
C SER A 35 7.71 -10.90 -14.87
N ASP A 36 7.58 -12.21 -14.62
CA ASP A 36 8.62 -13.18 -14.94
C ASP A 36 8.88 -13.25 -16.44
N LEU A 37 7.83 -13.19 -17.27
CA LEU A 37 7.94 -13.14 -18.73
C LEU A 37 8.65 -11.86 -19.21
N LYS A 38 8.37 -10.71 -18.59
CA LYS A 38 9.06 -9.45 -18.91
C LYS A 38 10.56 -9.53 -18.57
N ARG A 39 10.91 -10.12 -17.44
CA ARG A 39 12.30 -10.32 -17.00
C ARG A 39 13.05 -11.29 -17.91
N LEU A 40 12.38 -12.37 -18.33
CA LEU A 40 12.89 -13.32 -19.30
C LEU A 40 13.14 -12.64 -20.65
N ALA A 41 12.22 -11.80 -21.14
CA ALA A 41 12.41 -11.04 -22.37
C ALA A 41 13.61 -10.08 -22.29
N GLN A 42 13.75 -9.33 -21.19
CA GLN A 42 14.91 -8.46 -20.98
C GLN A 42 16.23 -9.24 -20.94
N ARG A 43 16.23 -10.43 -20.32
CA ARG A 43 17.42 -11.29 -20.26
C ARG A 43 17.81 -11.83 -21.63
N ILE A 44 16.83 -12.25 -22.44
CA ILE A 44 17.07 -12.67 -23.83
C ILE A 44 17.71 -11.54 -24.63
N ILE A 45 17.21 -10.30 -24.48
CA ILE A 45 17.79 -9.13 -25.16
C ILE A 45 19.25 -8.91 -24.73
N LEU A 46 19.57 -9.01 -23.44
CA LEU A 46 20.93 -8.88 -22.92
C LEU A 46 21.88 -9.97 -23.44
N GLU A 47 21.46 -11.24 -23.46
CA GLU A 47 22.30 -12.33 -23.99
C GLU A 47 22.58 -12.17 -25.49
N LEU A 48 21.60 -11.64 -26.24
CA LEU A 48 21.78 -11.31 -27.66
C LEU A 48 22.78 -10.18 -27.88
N GLU A 49 22.86 -9.22 -26.96
CA GLU A 49 23.86 -8.14 -27.00
C GLU A 49 25.28 -8.63 -26.64
N VAL A 50 25.40 -9.59 -25.72
CA VAL A 50 26.70 -10.06 -25.21
C VAL A 50 27.36 -11.09 -26.13
N LYS A 51 26.60 -12.04 -26.67
CA LYS A 51 27.16 -13.18 -27.45
C LYS A 51 27.10 -13.01 -28.96
N GLY A 52 26.50 -11.91 -29.44
CA GLY A 52 26.27 -11.70 -30.86
C GLY A 52 25.17 -12.62 -31.41
N HIS A 53 24.68 -12.28 -32.61
CA HIS A 53 23.48 -12.87 -33.21
C HIS A 53 23.66 -14.30 -33.74
N GLU A 54 24.83 -14.94 -33.60
CA GLU A 54 25.16 -16.15 -34.36
C GLU A 54 24.51 -17.44 -33.82
N LYS A 55 24.06 -17.48 -32.55
CA LYS A 55 23.38 -18.66 -31.98
C LYS A 55 22.23 -18.30 -31.05
N ILE A 56 21.08 -18.01 -31.65
CA ILE A 56 19.86 -17.61 -30.93
C ILE A 56 19.36 -18.73 -29.99
N GLU A 57 19.45 -20.00 -30.40
CA GLU A 57 18.98 -21.14 -29.61
C GLU A 57 19.80 -21.35 -28.34
N ASP A 58 21.14 -21.32 -28.45
CA ASP A 58 22.05 -21.41 -27.29
C ASP A 58 21.83 -20.25 -26.30
N ASN A 59 21.53 -19.05 -26.81
CA ASN A 59 21.25 -17.87 -25.98
C ASN A 59 19.93 -17.99 -25.22
N VAL A 60 18.89 -18.55 -25.85
CA VAL A 60 17.58 -18.78 -25.20
C VAL A 60 17.69 -19.91 -24.18
N GLU A 61 18.38 -21.01 -24.50
CA GLU A 61 18.64 -22.08 -23.53
C GLU A 61 19.47 -21.61 -22.35
N GLN A 62 20.52 -20.82 -22.59
CA GLN A 62 21.32 -20.26 -21.50
C GLN A 62 20.47 -19.32 -20.63
N ALA A 63 19.66 -18.46 -21.25
CA ALA A 63 18.73 -17.61 -20.53
C ALA A 63 17.74 -18.44 -19.70
N LEU A 64 17.22 -19.56 -20.21
CA LEU A 64 16.33 -20.47 -19.48
C LEU A 64 17.04 -21.22 -18.34
N ARG A 65 18.30 -21.63 -18.50
CA ARG A 65 19.09 -22.31 -17.45
C ARG A 65 19.42 -21.38 -16.29
N GLU A 66 19.70 -20.11 -16.59
CA GLU A 66 19.96 -19.08 -15.59
C GLU A 66 18.68 -18.47 -15.01
N PHE A 67 17.56 -18.59 -15.72
CA PHE A 67 16.27 -18.10 -15.29
C PHE A 67 15.58 -19.09 -14.34
N GLN A 68 15.66 -18.82 -13.04
CA GLN A 68 14.86 -19.53 -12.07
C GLN A 68 13.49 -18.85 -11.92
N PRO A 69 12.38 -19.51 -12.32
CA PRO A 69 11.05 -18.99 -12.02
C PRO A 69 10.87 -18.91 -10.52
N ILE A 70 10.34 -17.78 -10.06
CA ILE A 70 10.23 -17.46 -8.64
C ILE A 70 9.10 -18.28 -8.03
N ALA A 71 9.42 -19.50 -7.60
CA ALA A 71 8.52 -20.35 -6.81
C ALA A 71 8.83 -20.22 -5.32
N VAL A 72 8.78 -19.01 -4.77
CA VAL A 72 8.71 -18.86 -3.31
C VAL A 72 7.32 -19.29 -2.86
N PRO A 73 7.18 -20.12 -1.82
CA PRO A 73 5.92 -20.26 -1.10
C PRO A 73 5.66 -18.90 -0.43
N PHE A 74 5.09 -17.97 -1.20
CA PHE A 74 4.73 -16.66 -0.69
C PHE A 74 3.61 -16.87 0.33
N GLU A 75 3.82 -16.41 1.55
CA GLU A 75 2.71 -15.91 2.35
C GLU A 75 2.21 -14.66 1.63
N GLN A 76 1.41 -14.92 0.58
CA GLN A 76 0.68 -13.92 -0.15
C GLN A 76 -0.22 -13.23 0.88
N LEU A 77 0.17 -12.03 1.30
CA LEU A 77 -0.81 -10.95 1.31
C LEU A 77 -1.21 -10.65 -0.15
N LYS A 78 -1.74 -11.66 -0.86
CA LYS A 78 -2.95 -11.41 -1.61
C LYS A 78 -3.99 -11.34 -0.51
N PRO A 79 -4.41 -10.14 -0.04
CA PRO A 79 -5.77 -10.13 0.47
C PRO A 79 -6.58 -10.71 -0.68
N LYS A 80 -7.33 -11.79 -0.42
CA LYS A 80 -8.21 -12.43 -1.40
C LYS A 80 -9.13 -11.42 -2.11
N ASN A 81 -9.21 -10.19 -1.59
CA ASN A 81 -9.69 -8.99 -2.25
C ASN A 81 -8.62 -7.86 -2.19
N ILE A 82 -7.71 -7.74 -3.16
CA ILE A 82 -7.23 -6.38 -3.49
C ILE A 82 -8.42 -5.75 -4.19
N VAL A 83 -9.31 -5.12 -3.41
CA VAL A 83 -10.18 -4.09 -3.96
C VAL A 83 -9.24 -3.18 -4.76
N LYS A 84 -9.51 -2.98 -6.05
CA LYS A 84 -8.69 -2.16 -6.95
C LYS A 84 -8.70 -0.72 -6.47
N LEU A 85 -7.97 -0.45 -5.39
CA LEU A 85 -7.85 0.85 -4.76
C LEU A 85 -7.08 1.74 -5.72
N LYS A 86 -7.68 2.86 -6.09
CA LYS A 86 -7.03 3.89 -6.90
C LYS A 86 -6.62 5.06 -6.02
N TRP A 87 -5.76 5.94 -6.53
CA TRP A 87 -5.49 7.23 -5.89
C TRP A 87 -6.73 8.08 -5.65
N GLU A 88 -7.81 7.85 -6.40
CA GLU A 88 -9.13 8.49 -6.28
C GLU A 88 -9.92 8.04 -5.04
N ASP A 89 -9.58 6.87 -4.48
CA ASP A 89 -10.24 6.30 -3.30
C ASP A 89 -9.54 6.70 -1.99
N VAL A 90 -8.44 7.45 -2.09
CA VAL A 90 -7.73 8.00 -0.93
C VAL A 90 -8.04 9.49 -0.84
N GLY A 91 -8.79 9.92 0.16
CA GLY A 91 -9.07 11.34 0.37
C GLY A 91 -7.86 12.09 0.94
N GLY A 92 -7.58 13.27 0.40
CA GLY A 92 -6.50 14.16 0.85
C GLY A 92 -5.08 13.64 0.66
N LEU A 93 -4.18 14.07 1.56
CA LEU A 93 -2.76 13.69 1.61
C LEU A 93 -2.00 14.07 0.32
N LYS A 94 -2.34 15.23 -0.26
CA LYS A 94 -1.80 15.71 -1.55
C LYS A 94 -0.27 15.71 -1.58
N ASN A 95 0.35 16.22 -0.52
CA ASN A 95 1.81 16.28 -0.39
C ASN A 95 2.44 14.88 -0.32
N VAL A 96 1.83 13.96 0.43
CA VAL A 96 2.33 12.59 0.58
C VAL A 96 2.24 11.84 -0.75
N LYS A 97 1.09 11.94 -1.44
CA LYS A 97 0.90 11.34 -2.77
C LYS A 97 1.91 11.88 -3.79
N LYS A 98 2.19 13.18 -3.76
CA LYS A 98 3.19 13.80 -4.64
C LYS A 98 4.56 13.17 -4.42
N ILE A 99 5.06 13.15 -3.19
CA ILE A 99 6.40 12.59 -2.86
C ILE A 99 6.48 11.12 -3.25
N ILE A 100 5.47 10.32 -2.90
CA ILE A 100 5.42 8.90 -3.27
C ILE A 100 5.45 8.72 -4.79
N THR A 101 4.74 9.57 -5.54
CA THR A 101 4.76 9.51 -7.00
C THR A 101 6.15 9.84 -7.54
N GLU A 102 6.82 10.86 -6.99
CA GLU A 102 8.17 11.27 -7.39
C GLU A 102 9.23 10.20 -7.09
N VAL A 103 9.09 9.47 -5.98
CA VAL A 103 10.08 8.48 -5.54
C VAL A 103 9.88 7.12 -6.20
N PHE A 104 8.64 6.61 -6.25
CA PHE A 104 8.39 5.23 -6.72
C PHE A 104 7.99 5.16 -8.20
N ILE A 105 7.26 6.16 -8.70
CA ILE A 105 6.64 6.10 -10.04
C ILE A 105 7.55 6.76 -11.08
N TRP A 106 8.10 7.94 -10.79
CA TRP A 106 8.87 8.70 -11.77
C TRP A 106 10.16 8.01 -12.25
N PRO A 107 10.96 7.34 -11.39
CA PRO A 107 12.13 6.59 -11.86
C PRO A 107 11.75 5.48 -12.85
N THR A 108 10.63 4.81 -12.59
CA THR A 108 10.07 3.77 -13.45
C THR A 108 9.51 4.34 -14.77
N LYS A 109 8.87 5.51 -14.71
CA LYS A 109 8.23 6.15 -15.88
C LYS A 109 9.22 6.87 -16.79
N TYR A 110 10.28 7.46 -16.23
CA TYR A 110 11.25 8.28 -16.95
C TYR A 110 12.70 7.79 -16.76
N PRO A 111 13.02 6.51 -17.04
CA PRO A 111 14.33 5.93 -16.73
C PRO A 111 15.50 6.70 -17.39
N LEU A 112 15.29 7.27 -18.59
CA LEU A 112 16.31 8.06 -19.29
C LEU A 112 16.66 9.36 -18.57
N LEU A 113 15.68 10.02 -17.94
CA LEU A 113 15.95 11.24 -17.17
C LEU A 113 16.76 10.92 -15.92
N TYR A 114 16.45 9.80 -15.27
CA TYR A 114 17.09 9.38 -14.04
C TYR A 114 18.49 8.76 -14.26
N ARG A 115 18.77 8.18 -15.45
CA ARG A 115 20.12 7.71 -15.82
C ARG A 115 21.17 8.82 -15.90
N ASN A 116 20.75 10.04 -16.22
CA ASN A 116 21.66 11.19 -16.34
C ASN A 116 21.96 11.86 -14.99
N ILE A 117 21.31 11.45 -13.91
CA ILE A 117 21.50 12.02 -12.58
C ILE A 117 22.73 11.35 -11.95
N SER A 118 23.76 12.13 -11.65
CA SER A 118 24.99 11.64 -11.02
C SER A 118 24.84 11.33 -9.52
N VAL A 119 23.68 11.64 -8.95
CA VAL A 119 23.36 11.44 -7.54
C VAL A 119 22.54 10.17 -7.39
N ARG A 120 22.87 9.38 -6.36
CA ARG A 120 22.09 8.19 -6.00
C ARG A 120 20.67 8.59 -5.64
N LEU A 121 19.69 7.94 -6.26
CA LEU A 121 18.28 8.19 -5.99
C LEU A 121 17.91 7.56 -4.65
N GLY A 122 17.28 8.35 -3.79
CA GLY A 122 16.74 7.82 -2.55
C GLY A 122 15.62 6.82 -2.82
N ARG A 123 15.71 5.63 -2.22
CA ARG A 123 14.77 4.51 -2.45
C ARG A 123 13.87 4.23 -1.24
N GLY A 124 14.13 4.87 -0.11
CA GLY A 124 13.36 4.69 1.13
C GLY A 124 12.48 5.88 1.47
N VAL A 125 11.20 5.62 1.76
CA VAL A 125 10.24 6.62 2.27
C VAL A 125 9.71 6.18 3.63
N LEU A 126 9.83 7.03 4.65
CA LEU A 126 9.24 6.82 5.98
C LEU A 126 8.04 7.76 6.18
N LEU A 127 6.85 7.17 6.30
CA LEU A 127 5.62 7.87 6.63
C LEU A 127 5.42 7.92 8.15
N HIS A 128 5.31 9.12 8.72
CA HIS A 128 5.06 9.28 10.15
C HIS A 128 3.87 10.20 10.43
N GLY A 129 3.17 10.03 11.55
CA GLY A 129 2.03 10.88 11.92
C GLY A 129 1.10 10.23 12.93
N PRO A 130 -0.07 10.81 13.24
CA PRO A 130 -1.06 10.17 14.10
C PRO A 130 -1.58 8.86 13.50
N SER A 131 -2.10 7.97 14.34
CA SER A 131 -2.83 6.78 13.86
C SER A 131 -4.10 7.20 13.12
N GLY A 132 -4.57 6.38 12.18
CA GLY A 132 -5.81 6.64 11.45
C GLY A 132 -5.74 7.71 10.35
N CYS A 133 -4.55 8.26 10.03
CA CYS A 133 -4.37 9.22 8.94
C CYS A 133 -4.10 8.58 7.56
N GLY A 134 -4.29 7.25 7.43
CA GLY A 134 -4.19 6.58 6.13
C GLY A 134 -2.78 6.18 5.66
N LYS A 135 -1.79 6.12 6.55
CA LYS A 135 -0.41 5.66 6.23
C LYS A 135 -0.39 4.28 5.58
N THR A 136 -0.97 3.28 6.25
CA THR A 136 -1.11 1.91 5.72
C THR A 136 -2.00 1.85 4.48
N LEU A 137 -3.01 2.73 4.39
CA LEU A 137 -3.91 2.79 3.22
C LEU A 137 -3.14 3.24 1.97
N ILE A 138 -2.34 4.31 2.07
CA ILE A 138 -1.51 4.80 0.96
C ILE A 138 -0.57 3.73 0.44
N CYS A 139 0.13 3.00 1.33
CA CYS A 139 1.03 1.93 0.92
C CYS A 139 0.29 0.83 0.14
N ARG A 140 -0.91 0.46 0.61
CA ARG A 140 -1.77 -0.52 -0.07
C ARG A 140 -2.28 -0.01 -1.42
N THR A 141 -2.62 1.28 -1.53
CA THR A 141 -3.03 1.88 -2.81
C THR A 141 -1.87 1.92 -3.80
N LEU A 142 -0.66 2.30 -3.36
CA LEU A 142 0.55 2.28 -4.19
C LEU A 142 0.83 0.87 -4.74
N ALA A 143 0.74 -0.14 -3.88
CA ALA A 143 0.87 -1.54 -4.22
C ALA A 143 -0.14 -1.99 -5.30
N ALA A 144 -1.41 -1.66 -5.08
CA ALA A 144 -2.51 -2.08 -5.94
C ALA A 144 -2.51 -1.38 -7.30
N GLN A 145 -2.07 -0.13 -7.38
CA GLN A 145 -2.14 0.66 -8.60
C GLN A 145 -1.00 0.38 -9.59
N TRP A 146 0.17 -0.05 -9.10
CA TRP A 146 1.39 -0.17 -9.91
C TRP A 146 1.93 -1.60 -10.01
N ASP A 147 1.15 -2.60 -9.58
CA ASP A 147 1.51 -4.03 -9.64
C ASP A 147 2.90 -4.34 -9.06
N PHE A 148 3.29 -3.64 -7.99
CA PHE A 148 4.51 -3.97 -7.25
C PHE A 148 4.36 -5.31 -6.54
N ASN A 149 5.42 -6.13 -6.54
CA ASN A 149 5.51 -7.26 -5.63
C ASN A 149 5.70 -6.74 -4.21
N VAL A 150 4.64 -6.79 -3.40
CA VAL A 150 4.69 -6.25 -2.04
C VAL A 150 5.06 -7.32 -1.04
N ILE A 151 6.11 -7.02 -0.27
CA ILE A 151 6.53 -7.83 0.87
C ILE A 151 6.24 -7.02 2.12
N SER A 152 5.22 -7.42 2.88
CA SER A 152 4.96 -6.82 4.19
C SER A 152 5.82 -7.51 5.22
N ILE A 153 6.62 -6.71 5.92
CA ILE A 153 7.56 -7.20 6.92
C ILE A 153 7.15 -6.65 8.27
N LYS A 154 6.91 -7.58 9.21
CA LYS A 154 6.62 -7.29 10.62
C LYS A 154 7.78 -7.64 11.55
N GLY A 155 8.89 -8.14 11.00
CA GLY A 155 10.06 -8.61 11.73
C GLY A 155 11.36 -8.05 11.13
N PRO A 156 12.51 -8.30 11.75
CA PRO A 156 13.79 -7.80 11.24
C PRO A 156 14.36 -8.56 10.04
N GLU A 157 13.74 -9.67 9.64
CA GLU A 157 14.24 -10.54 8.57
C GLU A 157 13.87 -9.98 7.18
N LEU A 158 14.79 -9.22 6.57
CA LEU A 158 14.54 -8.45 5.34
C LEU A 158 14.99 -9.13 4.06
N LEU A 159 16.12 -9.83 4.10
CA LEU A 159 17.02 -9.83 2.94
C LEU A 159 16.93 -11.08 2.07
N SER A 160 16.52 -12.21 2.64
CA SER A 160 16.35 -13.45 1.88
C SER A 160 15.22 -13.34 0.85
N ASN A 161 14.17 -12.57 1.17
CA ASN A 161 12.95 -12.54 0.36
C ASN A 161 12.93 -11.40 -0.69
N ALA A 162 13.62 -10.27 -0.43
CA ALA A 162 13.58 -9.10 -1.32
C ALA A 162 14.34 -9.29 -2.64
N ARG A 163 15.43 -10.06 -2.63
CA ARG A 163 16.31 -10.26 -3.81
C ARG A 163 15.65 -11.03 -4.95
N VAL A 164 14.60 -11.79 -4.64
CA VAL A 164 14.06 -12.77 -5.57
C VAL A 164 13.09 -12.11 -6.56
N GLY A 165 12.35 -11.06 -6.16
CA GLY A 165 11.16 -10.57 -6.87
C GLY A 165 11.14 -9.12 -7.37
N SER A 166 12.25 -8.59 -7.92
CA SER A 166 12.28 -7.25 -8.54
C SER A 166 11.30 -7.11 -9.73
N PRO A 167 10.51 -6.02 -9.85
CA PRO A 167 10.45 -4.86 -8.94
C PRO A 167 9.66 -5.17 -7.66
N CYS A 168 10.25 -4.85 -6.51
CA CYS A 168 9.69 -5.18 -5.20
C CYS A 168 9.50 -3.92 -4.35
N LEU A 169 8.34 -3.84 -3.66
CA LEU A 169 8.06 -2.86 -2.63
C LEU A 169 8.06 -3.54 -1.26
N ILE A 170 9.03 -3.19 -0.43
CA ILE A 170 9.12 -3.65 0.95
C ILE A 170 8.32 -2.68 1.81
N PHE A 171 7.28 -3.20 2.48
CA PHE A 171 6.43 -2.42 3.37
C PHE A 171 6.67 -2.81 4.83
N PHE A 172 7.12 -1.85 5.65
CA PHE A 172 7.14 -1.99 7.10
C PHE A 172 5.97 -1.26 7.73
N ASP A 173 5.09 -2.01 8.39
CA ASP A 173 4.04 -1.43 9.23
C ASP A 173 4.54 -1.36 10.69
N GLU A 174 4.10 -0.37 11.45
CA GLU A 174 4.50 -0.16 12.85
C GLU A 174 6.03 -0.15 13.05
N PHE A 175 6.73 0.61 12.20
CA PHE A 175 8.20 0.60 12.13
C PHE A 175 8.90 0.96 13.46
N ASP A 176 8.21 1.68 14.35
CA ASP A 176 8.66 1.95 15.73
C ASP A 176 8.89 0.69 16.57
N SER A 177 8.23 -0.43 16.25
CA SER A 177 8.45 -1.73 16.92
C SER A 177 9.74 -2.44 16.45
N LEU A 178 10.19 -2.19 15.22
CA LEU A 178 11.36 -2.82 14.62
C LEU A 178 12.64 -2.03 14.84
N GLY A 179 12.50 -0.70 14.92
CA GLY A 179 13.60 0.24 15.04
C GLY A 179 13.58 1.09 16.31
N PRO A 180 13.32 0.55 17.53
CA PRO A 180 13.21 1.38 18.72
C PRO A 180 14.54 2.07 19.04
N LYS A 181 14.49 3.20 19.75
CA LYS A 181 15.68 3.90 20.25
C LYS A 181 16.51 2.98 21.14
N ARG A 182 17.81 2.94 20.85
CA ARG A 182 18.79 2.21 21.66
C ARG A 182 18.83 2.76 23.07
N GLY A 183 18.95 1.88 24.06
CA GLY A 183 19.04 2.23 25.48
C GLY A 183 17.72 2.31 26.25
N GLU A 184 16.55 2.10 25.62
CA GLU A 184 15.28 1.96 26.37
C GLU A 184 15.06 0.56 26.97
N SER A 185 15.85 -0.44 26.57
CA SER A 185 15.73 -1.82 27.07
C SER A 185 17.09 -2.39 27.45
N ASP A 186 17.17 -2.93 28.67
CA ASP A 186 18.42 -3.44 29.26
C ASP A 186 18.94 -4.74 28.61
N THR A 187 18.13 -5.39 27.78
CA THR A 187 18.43 -6.74 27.28
C THR A 187 19.39 -6.77 26.09
N GLY A 188 19.72 -5.63 25.47
CA GLY A 188 20.60 -5.55 24.29
C GLY A 188 20.12 -6.29 23.05
N VAL A 189 18.99 -7.02 23.15
CA VAL A 189 18.36 -7.75 22.04
C VAL A 189 17.83 -6.77 21.00
N THR A 190 17.21 -5.69 21.46
CA THR A 190 16.72 -4.59 20.61
C THR A 190 17.85 -3.97 19.80
N ASP A 191 19.00 -3.68 20.41
CA ASP A 191 20.16 -3.13 19.71
C ASP A 191 20.67 -4.07 18.61
N ARG A 192 20.68 -5.39 18.85
CA ARG A 192 21.06 -6.40 17.84
C ARG A 192 20.07 -6.41 16.68
N VAL A 193 18.77 -6.36 16.98
CA VAL A 193 17.69 -6.32 15.98
C VAL A 193 17.82 -5.07 15.10
N VAL A 194 18.06 -3.90 15.71
CA VAL A 194 18.28 -2.65 14.96
C VAL A 194 19.53 -2.74 14.10
N ASN A 195 20.66 -3.26 14.62
CA ASN A 195 21.88 -3.42 13.83
C ASN A 195 21.70 -4.36 12.64
N GLN A 196 20.94 -5.45 12.81
CA GLN A 196 20.57 -6.31 11.69
C GLN A 196 19.79 -5.50 10.66
N LEU A 197 18.70 -4.84 11.07
CA LEU A 197 17.87 -4.02 10.20
C LEU A 197 18.69 -2.97 9.42
N LEU A 198 19.66 -2.32 10.05
CA LEU A 198 20.58 -1.38 9.38
C LEU A 198 21.39 -2.05 8.28
N THR A 199 21.98 -3.21 8.59
CA THR A 199 22.80 -3.98 7.64
C THR A 199 21.95 -4.40 6.43
N GLU A 200 20.70 -4.77 6.67
CA GLU A 200 19.78 -5.16 5.60
C GLU A 200 19.34 -3.98 4.75
N LEU A 201 19.03 -2.84 5.35
CA LEU A 201 18.66 -1.62 4.60
C LEU A 201 19.82 -1.13 3.73
N ASP A 202 21.05 -1.12 4.27
CA ASP A 202 22.25 -0.75 3.53
C ASP A 202 22.51 -1.73 2.37
N GLY A 203 22.18 -3.01 2.55
CA GLY A 203 22.22 -4.03 1.50
C GLY A 203 21.16 -3.86 0.41
N VAL A 204 19.95 -3.42 0.77
CA VAL A 204 18.86 -3.16 -0.18
C VAL A 204 19.13 -1.91 -1.02
N GLU A 205 19.81 -0.91 -0.47
CA GLU A 205 20.16 0.32 -1.18
C GLU A 205 20.94 0.02 -2.48
N GLY A 206 21.73 -1.06 -2.51
CA GLY A 206 22.51 -1.50 -3.68
C GLY A 206 21.72 -2.29 -4.73
N LEU A 207 20.48 -2.67 -4.46
CA LEU A 207 19.66 -3.49 -5.35
C LEU A 207 18.75 -2.64 -6.23
N ASP A 208 18.91 -2.76 -7.55
CA ASP A 208 18.02 -2.10 -8.51
C ASP A 208 16.58 -2.62 -8.42
N ASP A 209 15.63 -1.70 -8.63
CA ASP A 209 14.19 -1.93 -8.58
C ASP A 209 13.63 -2.46 -7.24
N VAL A 210 14.37 -2.26 -6.14
CA VAL A 210 13.87 -2.51 -4.78
C VAL A 210 13.60 -1.18 -4.08
N TYR A 211 12.37 -1.06 -3.61
CA TYR A 211 11.83 0.15 -3.01
C TYR A 211 11.39 -0.14 -1.59
N ILE A 212 11.63 0.80 -0.67
CA ILE A 212 11.31 0.64 0.75
C ILE A 212 10.30 1.71 1.17
N ILE A 213 9.23 1.28 1.84
CA ILE A 213 8.29 2.18 2.49
C ILE A 213 8.01 1.73 3.92
N GLY A 214 8.24 2.64 4.88
CA GLY A 214 7.96 2.41 6.29
C GLY A 214 6.81 3.28 6.78
N ALA A 215 5.98 2.77 7.69
CA ALA A 215 4.95 3.54 8.37
C ALA A 215 5.14 3.46 9.88
N THR A 216 5.13 4.61 10.55
CA THR A 216 5.23 4.69 12.01
C THR A 216 4.20 5.66 12.59
N ASN A 217 3.71 5.38 13.79
CA ASN A 217 2.91 6.32 14.56
C ASN A 217 3.76 7.27 15.41
N ARG A 218 4.98 6.83 15.77
CA ARG A 218 5.84 7.48 16.74
C ARG A 218 7.27 7.58 16.21
N ILE A 219 7.54 8.64 15.46
CA ILE A 219 8.89 8.92 14.95
C ILE A 219 9.88 9.20 16.08
N ASP A 220 9.39 9.68 17.23
CA ASP A 220 10.16 9.91 18.45
C ASP A 220 10.76 8.64 19.04
N LEU A 221 10.19 7.47 18.75
CA LEU A 221 10.69 6.18 19.22
C LEU A 221 11.70 5.53 18.28
N ILE A 222 11.88 6.06 17.07
CA ILE A 222 12.76 5.44 16.08
C ILE A 222 14.23 5.80 16.34
N ASP A 223 15.12 4.82 16.18
CA ASP A 223 16.56 5.04 16.22
C ASP A 223 17.03 6.04 15.15
N SER A 224 17.76 7.07 15.57
CA SER A 224 18.25 8.12 14.69
C SER A 224 19.16 7.63 13.55
N SER A 225 19.78 6.45 13.70
CA SER A 225 20.62 5.87 12.65
C SER A 225 19.79 5.43 11.45
N LEU A 226 18.55 4.98 11.66
CA LEU A 226 17.63 4.58 10.58
C LEU A 226 17.21 5.77 9.71
N LEU A 227 17.21 6.98 10.29
CA LEU A 227 16.79 8.22 9.63
C LEU A 227 17.93 8.90 8.84
N ARG A 228 19.10 8.27 8.74
CA ARG A 228 20.22 8.82 7.98
C ARG A 228 20.04 8.58 6.47
N PRO A 229 20.57 9.49 5.62
CA PRO A 229 20.57 9.30 4.16
C PRO A 229 21.19 7.96 3.75
N GLY A 230 20.62 7.33 2.71
CA GLY A 230 20.95 5.98 2.23
C GLY A 230 20.04 4.87 2.77
N ARG A 231 19.15 5.20 3.72
CA ARG A 231 18.17 4.27 4.30
C ARG A 231 16.75 4.75 4.01
N PHE A 232 16.23 5.63 4.87
CA PHE A 232 14.99 6.37 4.62
C PHE A 232 15.33 7.80 4.21
N ASP A 233 15.52 8.00 2.91
CA ASP A 233 15.90 9.30 2.35
C ASP A 233 14.78 10.35 2.48
N TYR A 234 13.52 9.90 2.44
CA TYR A 234 12.36 10.78 2.51
C TYR A 234 11.55 10.50 3.78
N ILE A 235 11.58 11.45 4.72
CA ILE A 235 10.74 11.42 5.91
C ILE A 235 9.53 12.33 5.65
N VAL A 236 8.35 11.71 5.54
CA VAL A 236 7.12 12.41 5.15
C VAL A 236 6.12 12.37 6.29
N LYS A 237 5.71 13.56 6.72
CA LYS A 237 4.68 13.72 7.75
C LYS A 237 3.28 13.60 7.14
N CYS A 238 2.51 12.64 7.63
CA CYS A 238 1.08 12.53 7.40
C CYS A 238 0.34 13.39 8.44
N GLU A 239 -0.09 14.58 8.01
CA GLU A 239 -0.82 15.51 8.85
C GLU A 239 -2.29 15.12 9.02
N LEU A 240 -2.96 15.78 9.97
CA LEU A 240 -4.40 15.67 10.12
C LEU A 240 -5.08 16.32 8.91
N PRO A 241 -6.20 15.75 8.41
CA PRO A 241 -6.85 16.24 7.21
C PRO A 241 -7.37 17.67 7.42
N ASN A 242 -7.09 18.55 6.46
CA ASN A 242 -7.66 19.90 6.43
C ASN A 242 -9.18 19.87 6.11
N MET A 243 -9.86 21.01 6.11
CA MET A 243 -11.31 21.05 5.85
C MET A 243 -11.69 20.45 4.49
N GLU A 244 -10.98 20.80 3.41
CA GLU A 244 -11.21 20.26 2.07
C GLU A 244 -10.95 18.75 2.00
N GLU A 245 -9.90 18.28 2.66
CA GLU A 245 -9.54 16.87 2.73
C GLU A 245 -10.58 16.06 3.52
N ARG A 246 -11.13 16.62 4.61
CA ARG A 246 -12.23 15.98 5.35
C ARG A 246 -13.49 15.86 4.49
N MET A 247 -13.83 16.88 3.70
CA MET A 247 -14.93 16.80 2.73
C MET A 247 -14.69 15.69 1.71
N SER A 248 -13.51 15.66 1.10
CA SER A 248 -13.13 14.62 0.13
C SER A 248 -13.18 13.21 0.72
N ILE A 249 -12.72 13.03 1.98
CA ILE A 249 -12.78 11.75 2.68
C ILE A 249 -14.23 11.32 2.92
N LEU A 250 -15.09 12.25 3.35
CA LEU A 250 -16.52 11.98 3.56
C LEU A 250 -17.21 11.59 2.26
N GLU A 251 -16.97 12.32 1.16
CA GLU A 251 -17.50 12.00 -0.16
C GLU A 251 -17.13 10.59 -0.62
N ILE A 252 -15.87 10.18 -0.40
CA ILE A 252 -15.39 8.84 -0.77
C ILE A 252 -16.12 7.76 0.04
N PHE A 253 -16.23 7.92 1.36
CA PHE A 253 -16.95 6.96 2.20
C PHE A 253 -18.43 6.89 1.86
N CYS A 254 -19.01 8.01 1.45
CA CYS A 254 -20.43 8.13 1.12
C CYS A 254 -20.80 7.75 -0.32
N ARG A 255 -19.83 7.56 -1.23
CA ARG A 255 -20.07 7.28 -2.66
C ARG A 255 -20.96 6.06 -2.92
N GLY A 256 -20.94 5.06 -2.03
CA GLY A 256 -21.76 3.85 -2.12
C GLY A 256 -23.08 3.89 -1.33
N MET A 257 -23.42 5.02 -0.72
CA MET A 257 -24.58 5.14 0.18
C MET A 257 -25.67 6.01 -0.44
N SER A 258 -26.95 5.66 -0.23
CA SER A 258 -28.04 6.57 -0.61
C SER A 258 -28.15 7.68 0.41
N LEU A 259 -27.71 8.88 0.04
CA LEU A 259 -27.78 10.08 0.86
C LEU A 259 -28.88 11.01 0.35
N LYS A 260 -29.66 11.58 1.28
CA LYS A 260 -30.61 12.65 0.97
C LYS A 260 -30.13 13.96 1.63
N ASN A 261 -29.87 14.97 0.80
CA ASN A 261 -29.48 16.32 1.21
C ASN A 261 -28.23 16.36 2.12
N ALA A 262 -27.16 15.64 1.77
CA ALA A 262 -25.94 15.65 2.57
C ALA A 262 -25.05 16.86 2.21
N ASP A 263 -25.04 17.87 3.08
CA ASP A 263 -24.03 18.92 3.03
C ASP A 263 -22.79 18.50 3.84
N PHE A 264 -21.77 18.00 3.12
CA PHE A 264 -20.50 17.58 3.71
C PHE A 264 -19.69 18.75 4.28
N GLU A 265 -19.96 19.98 3.87
CA GLU A 265 -19.24 21.15 4.36
C GLU A 265 -19.56 21.39 5.84
N VAL A 266 -20.84 21.29 6.22
CA VAL A 266 -21.28 21.44 7.62
C VAL A 266 -20.63 20.39 8.51
N ILE A 267 -20.55 19.14 8.05
CA ILE A 267 -19.95 18.03 8.80
C ILE A 267 -18.43 18.21 8.89
N ALA A 268 -17.77 18.63 7.80
CA ALA A 268 -16.34 18.89 7.78
C ALA A 268 -15.93 20.05 8.71
N ARG A 269 -16.79 21.07 8.88
CA ARG A 269 -16.61 22.14 9.87
C ARG A 269 -16.73 21.63 11.30
N ALA A 270 -17.69 20.74 11.58
CA ALA A 270 -17.92 20.19 12.92
C ALA A 270 -16.86 19.15 13.35
N THR A 271 -16.14 18.54 12.40
CA THR A 271 -15.16 17.45 12.63
C THR A 271 -13.70 17.94 12.66
N HIS A 272 -13.46 19.15 13.17
CA HIS A 272 -12.11 19.71 13.25
C HIS A 272 -11.18 18.82 14.11
N GLY A 273 -10.02 18.45 13.56
CA GLY A 273 -9.00 17.65 14.24
C GLY A 273 -9.23 16.13 14.25
N TRP A 274 -10.24 15.65 13.52
CA TRP A 274 -10.54 14.23 13.37
C TRP A 274 -9.60 13.55 12.35
N THR A 275 -9.30 12.27 12.57
CA THR A 275 -8.52 11.45 11.64
C THR A 275 -9.41 10.82 10.56
N GLY A 276 -8.81 10.30 9.49
CA GLY A 276 -9.57 9.56 8.46
C GLY A 276 -10.29 8.32 9.03
N ALA A 277 -9.71 7.67 10.03
CA ALA A 277 -10.36 6.57 10.76
C ALA A 277 -11.55 7.04 11.60
N ASP A 278 -11.47 8.21 12.24
CA ASP A 278 -12.59 8.79 12.99
C ASP A 278 -13.74 9.17 12.05
N LEU A 279 -13.44 9.75 10.87
CA LEU A 279 -14.44 10.04 9.84
C LEU A 279 -15.11 8.77 9.31
N LYS A 280 -14.35 7.69 9.11
CA LYS A 280 -14.92 6.38 8.77
C LYS A 280 -15.88 5.91 9.87
N GLY A 281 -15.45 6.02 11.14
CA GLY A 281 -16.28 5.68 12.29
C GLY A 281 -17.57 6.51 12.38
N LEU A 282 -17.49 7.81 12.08
CA LEU A 282 -18.65 8.70 11.99
C LEU A 282 -19.66 8.20 10.98
N VAL A 283 -19.22 7.91 9.76
CA VAL A 283 -20.10 7.44 8.68
C VAL A 283 -20.73 6.10 9.07
N THR A 284 -19.96 5.17 9.64
CA THR A 284 -20.51 3.90 10.15
C THR A 284 -21.51 4.10 11.28
N ASN A 285 -21.27 5.03 12.22
CA ASN A 285 -22.24 5.30 13.29
C ASN A 285 -23.52 5.95 12.73
N ALA A 286 -23.38 6.94 11.85
CA ALA A 286 -24.50 7.53 11.13
C ALA A 286 -25.29 6.45 10.38
N GLN A 287 -24.59 5.43 9.87
CA GLN A 287 -25.27 4.33 9.21
C GLN A 287 -26.18 3.54 10.15
N LEU A 288 -25.66 3.21 11.33
CA LEU A 288 -26.38 2.48 12.36
C LEU A 288 -27.55 3.29 12.93
N ILE A 289 -27.39 4.61 13.10
CA ILE A 289 -28.46 5.50 13.55
C ILE A 289 -29.62 5.50 12.55
N ALA A 290 -29.33 5.68 11.26
CA ALA A 290 -30.37 5.63 10.24
C ALA A 290 -31.01 4.23 10.15
N HIS A 291 -30.24 3.16 10.34
CA HIS A 291 -30.79 1.80 10.39
C HIS A 291 -31.74 1.61 11.59
N LYS A 292 -31.38 2.11 12.78
CA LYS A 292 -32.25 2.11 13.96
C LYS A 292 -33.52 2.95 13.74
N ARG A 293 -33.41 4.11 13.09
CA ARG A 293 -34.54 4.99 12.75
C ARG A 293 -35.52 4.30 11.80
N ILE A 294 -35.02 3.66 10.74
CA ILE A 294 -35.83 2.93 9.76
C ILE A 294 -36.50 1.71 10.42
N ARG A 295 -35.76 0.92 11.19
CA ARG A 295 -36.31 -0.23 11.93
C ARG A 295 -37.39 0.19 12.93
N GLY A 296 -37.17 1.27 13.67
CA GLY A 296 -38.16 1.81 14.61
C GLY A 296 -39.44 2.31 13.93
N ALA A 297 -39.33 2.85 12.71
CA ALA A 297 -40.48 3.29 11.92
C ALA A 297 -41.27 2.12 11.29
N LEU A 298 -40.60 1.01 10.95
CA LEU A 298 -41.24 -0.15 10.32
C LEU A 298 -41.96 -1.07 11.32
N GLY A 299 -41.62 -0.98 12.61
CA GLY A 299 -42.17 -1.86 13.65
C GLY A 299 -41.78 -3.32 13.47
N ASP A 300 -42.46 -4.24 14.15
CA ASP A 300 -42.24 -5.69 14.07
C ASP A 300 -42.89 -6.34 12.84
N LYS A 301 -43.18 -5.54 11.80
CA LYS A 301 -43.75 -6.04 10.55
C LYS A 301 -42.63 -6.73 9.77
N ASP A 302 -42.89 -7.94 9.28
CA ASP A 302 -42.02 -8.66 8.34
C ASP A 302 -41.83 -7.81 7.08
N VAL A 303 -40.83 -6.94 7.10
CA VAL A 303 -40.50 -6.08 5.97
C VAL A 303 -39.39 -6.77 5.19
N ASP A 304 -39.59 -6.93 3.88
CA ASP A 304 -38.55 -7.39 2.97
C ASP A 304 -37.38 -6.40 2.98
N PHE A 305 -36.40 -6.70 3.85
CA PHE A 305 -35.20 -5.90 4.05
C PHE A 305 -34.39 -5.72 2.76
N GLU A 306 -34.55 -6.61 1.78
CA GLU A 306 -33.88 -6.54 0.48
C GLU A 306 -34.34 -5.37 -0.39
N SER A 307 -35.59 -4.92 -0.25
CA SER A 307 -36.17 -3.86 -1.11
C SER A 307 -36.14 -2.48 -0.48
N THR A 308 -35.86 -2.39 0.83
CA THR A 308 -35.95 -1.13 1.55
C THR A 308 -34.75 -0.27 1.19
N LYS A 309 -34.95 0.73 0.33
CA LYS A 309 -33.92 1.73 0.01
C LYS A 309 -33.50 2.45 1.29
N TYR A 310 -32.37 2.03 1.82
CA TYR A 310 -31.71 2.66 2.94
C TYR A 310 -31.30 4.07 2.53
N VAL A 311 -31.86 5.09 3.19
CA VAL A 311 -31.53 6.50 2.95
C VAL A 311 -31.06 7.14 4.25
N MET A 312 -29.81 7.59 4.25
CA MET A 312 -29.23 8.34 5.34
C MET A 312 -29.50 9.85 5.12
N ASN A 313 -29.95 10.52 6.18
CA ASN A 313 -30.22 11.96 6.18
C ASN A 313 -29.05 12.73 6.82
N GLN A 314 -28.93 14.02 6.52
CA GLN A 314 -27.96 14.91 7.18
C GLN A 314 -28.12 14.96 8.71
N GLU A 315 -29.35 14.80 9.21
CA GLU A 315 -29.64 14.74 10.65
C GLU A 315 -28.97 13.53 11.32
N ASP A 316 -28.92 12.37 10.64
CA ASP A 316 -28.28 11.16 11.16
C ASP A 316 -26.76 11.38 11.29
N LEU A 317 -26.16 12.08 10.31
CA LEU A 317 -24.75 12.46 10.34
C LEU A 317 -24.45 13.47 11.46
N LEU A 318 -25.29 14.49 11.62
CA LEU A 318 -25.15 15.48 12.69
C LEU A 318 -25.36 14.85 14.08
N PHE A 319 -26.27 13.89 14.21
CA PHE A 319 -26.44 13.14 15.44
C PHE A 319 -25.21 12.28 15.74
N ALA A 320 -24.67 11.60 14.72
CA ALA A 320 -23.43 10.83 14.84
C ALA A 320 -22.25 11.69 15.28
N VAL A 321 -22.13 12.93 14.77
CA VAL A 321 -21.11 13.91 15.22
C VAL A 321 -21.27 14.22 16.71
N LYS A 322 -22.51 14.41 17.20
CA LYS A 322 -22.77 14.72 18.62
C LYS A 322 -22.51 13.53 19.55
N GLU A 323 -22.76 12.32 19.08
CA GLU A 323 -22.54 11.09 19.85
C GLU A 323 -21.06 10.70 19.90
N SER A 324 -20.33 10.92 18.81
CA SER A 324 -18.97 10.44 18.63
C SER A 324 -17.94 11.40 19.22
N GLN A 325 -16.99 10.89 20.00
CA GLN A 325 -15.83 11.65 20.47
C GLN A 325 -14.60 11.39 19.57
N PRO A 326 -13.78 12.41 19.29
CA PRO A 326 -12.53 12.21 18.55
C PRO A 326 -11.55 11.37 19.37
N ASN A 327 -10.77 10.52 18.69
CA ASN A 327 -9.73 9.68 19.31
C ASN A 327 -8.77 10.45 20.23
N LYS A 328 -8.52 11.74 19.95
CA LYS A 328 -7.61 12.60 20.74
C LYS A 328 -7.97 12.72 22.23
N ASN A 329 -9.24 12.54 22.61
CA ASN A 329 -9.67 12.63 24.02
C ASN A 329 -9.59 11.29 24.78
N ARG A 330 -9.07 10.22 24.18
CA ARG A 330 -8.96 8.92 24.86
C ARG A 330 -8.02 8.92 26.09
N ASN A 331 -7.11 9.89 26.18
CA ASN A 331 -6.15 9.98 27.29
C ASN A 331 -6.66 10.72 28.52
N SER A 332 -7.86 11.33 28.49
CA SER A 332 -8.48 11.91 29.69
C SER A 332 -9.29 10.85 30.43
N SER A 333 -8.80 10.44 31.59
CA SER A 333 -9.44 9.54 32.56
C SER A 333 -10.70 10.18 33.17
N GLY A 334 -11.80 10.21 32.41
CA GLY A 334 -13.10 10.69 32.85
C GLY A 334 -14.18 9.61 32.74
N SER A 335 -15.09 9.58 33.69
CA SER A 335 -16.16 8.59 33.89
C SER A 335 -17.26 8.56 32.81
N ASP A 336 -17.21 9.45 31.81
CA ASP A 336 -18.19 9.52 30.71
C ASP A 336 -17.77 8.66 29.49
N ARG A 337 -17.72 7.34 29.68
CA ARG A 337 -17.54 6.39 28.57
C ARG A 337 -18.87 6.15 27.87
N ARG A 338 -19.16 6.91 26.80
CA ARG A 338 -20.20 6.54 25.82
C ARG A 338 -19.70 5.36 24.96
N PRO A 339 -20.59 4.43 24.53
CA PRO A 339 -20.17 3.24 23.80
C PRO A 339 -19.49 3.62 22.47
N TYR A 340 -18.22 3.27 22.35
CA TYR A 340 -17.46 3.43 21.11
C TYR A 340 -17.71 2.22 20.20
N ILE A 341 -18.29 2.45 19.03
CA ILE A 341 -18.42 1.43 17.99
C ILE A 341 -17.10 1.40 17.23
N SER A 342 -16.35 0.31 17.34
CA SER A 342 -15.08 0.18 16.61
C SER A 342 -15.36 0.10 15.10
N PRO A 343 -14.64 0.87 14.26
CA PRO A 343 -14.78 0.81 12.80
C PRO A 343 -14.45 -0.56 12.17
N GLY A 344 -13.97 -1.53 12.97
CA GLY A 344 -13.56 -2.85 12.54
C GLY A 344 -14.60 -3.96 12.75
N LEU A 345 -15.72 -3.69 13.42
CA LEU A 345 -16.70 -4.73 13.78
C LEU A 345 -17.55 -5.22 12.59
N PHE A 346 -17.47 -4.56 11.42
CA PHE A 346 -18.21 -4.94 10.20
C PHE A 346 -17.35 -5.24 8.97
N THR A 347 -16.01 -5.17 9.05
CA THR A 347 -15.12 -5.53 7.92
C THR A 347 -14.98 -7.04 7.68
N THR A 348 -15.72 -7.87 8.41
CA THR A 348 -15.73 -9.34 8.27
C THR A 348 -16.94 -9.89 7.52
N LEU A 349 -17.82 -9.02 7.01
CA LEU A 349 -19.01 -9.38 6.23
C LEU A 349 -19.03 -8.61 4.90
N ALA A 350 -18.07 -8.94 4.01
CA ALA A 350 -18.10 -8.68 2.57
C ALA A 350 -17.20 -9.70 1.86
#